data_AF-A0A943LCX1-F1
#
_entry.id   AF-A0A943LCX1-F1
#
_cell.length_a   1.000
_cell.length_b   1.000
_cell.length_c   1.000
_cell.angle_alpha   90.00
_cell.angle_beta   90.00
_cell.angle_gamma   90.00
#
_symmetry.space_group_name_H-M   'P 1'
#
loop_
_entity.id
_entity.type
_entity.pdbx_description
1 polymer ?
#
loop_
_entity_poly.entity_id
_entity_poly.type
_entity_poly.pdbx_seq_one_letter_code
_entity_poly.pdbx_strand_id
1 'polypeptide(L)'
;IILPMGNGLLHAETMSTLIEIIANYFVIGLKIAIPIVLIMIMTDVAMGLVSRAVPQINVMILGMPVKMLIGILAISVSLPIIIKLFISSISYLPDIFRKIITTVPLIMFIGADERTEEATPKKKSDSRKKGQIPRSKDVGLAITLVATTLVIVALSGFIVSALKNNVIYFLGDLGTMEVTENSLNSINLLVISKGLITIMPVVLPIMIAGVFASLIQSGFLVVKDAIKPSFGKLNPINGFKNMFSKKALVELVKNLIMISVVIYIAYSYISSNFDKIMQIGNLYLPTLGVEVKSLIVGLFVKICILLVVIAVVDYVVQFLLFQKEIRMTKQEVKEEYKQMEGDPQIKSKIKQRQREMSQRRMMQSVGDATVVITNPTHLAIAIKYEEGKMEAPKVIAKGADNIALRIKEKALECKVPIIENKPLARLIYDSVEIDSDIPQDMYQAVAEVLAMVFKLEKNKKKN
;
A
#
# COMPACT_ATOMS: atom_id res chain seq x y z
N ILE A 1 -14.93 -2.70 39.38
CA ILE A 1 -13.81 -2.06 40.12
C ILE A 1 -13.59 -0.70 39.49
N ILE A 2 -13.90 0.36 40.22
CA ILE A 2 -13.78 1.75 39.77
C ILE A 2 -12.29 2.11 39.81
N LEU A 3 -11.68 2.42 38.66
CA LEU A 3 -10.26 2.78 38.57
C LEU A 3 -10.15 4.30 38.35
N PRO A 4 -9.34 5.01 39.16
CA PRO A 4 -9.22 6.47 39.08
C PRO A 4 -8.44 6.89 37.83
N MET A 5 -8.99 7.86 37.09
CA MET A 5 -8.33 8.56 35.99
C MET A 5 -7.31 9.55 36.55
N GLY A 6 -6.03 9.44 36.14
CA GLY A 6 -5.07 10.53 36.35
C GLY A 6 -3.60 10.18 36.61
N ASN A 7 -3.25 8.94 36.99
CA ASN A 7 -1.86 8.58 37.25
C ASN A 7 -1.28 7.74 36.09
N GLY A 8 -0.14 8.18 35.55
CA GLY A 8 0.59 7.50 34.48
C GLY A 8 0.86 6.04 34.81
N LEU A 9 0.20 5.14 34.08
CA LEU A 9 0.17 3.68 34.28
C LEU A 9 1.41 2.96 33.74
N LEU A 10 2.59 3.49 34.02
CA LEU A 10 3.87 2.80 33.82
C LEU A 10 4.63 2.85 35.15
N HIS A 11 4.34 1.91 36.06
CA HIS A 11 5.21 1.70 37.21
C HIS A 11 6.57 1.20 36.70
N ALA A 12 7.65 1.83 37.15
CA ALA A 12 9.02 1.41 36.82
C ALA A 12 9.25 -0.08 37.15
N GLU A 13 8.55 -0.61 38.17
CA GLU A 13 8.53 -2.02 38.55
C GLU A 13 8.00 -2.95 37.45
N THR A 14 6.94 -2.58 36.73
CA THR A 14 6.45 -3.41 35.62
C THR A 14 7.45 -3.49 34.48
N MET A 15 8.19 -2.41 34.21
CA MET A 15 9.22 -2.39 33.18
C MET A 15 10.48 -3.15 33.62
N SER A 16 10.91 -3.01 34.86
CA SER A 16 12.06 -3.78 35.38
C SER A 16 11.76 -5.29 35.37
N THR A 17 10.56 -5.70 35.77
CA THR A 17 10.13 -7.10 35.75
C THR A 17 10.12 -7.66 34.33
N LEU A 18 9.64 -6.88 33.34
CA LEU A 18 9.68 -7.28 31.93
C LEU A 18 11.12 -7.40 31.39
N ILE A 19 11.99 -6.46 31.74
CA ILE A 19 13.41 -6.50 31.34
C ILE A 19 14.10 -7.74 31.93
N GLU A 20 13.83 -8.07 33.18
CA GLU A 20 14.39 -9.23 33.86
C GLU A 20 13.91 -10.55 33.24
N ILE A 21 12.62 -10.64 32.91
CA ILE A 21 12.06 -11.77 32.16
C ILE A 21 12.78 -11.92 30.81
N ILE A 22 12.93 -10.83 30.05
CA ILE A 22 13.62 -10.84 28.75
C ILE A 22 15.08 -11.28 28.91
N ALA A 23 15.80 -10.75 29.89
CA ALA A 23 17.17 -11.12 30.17
C ALA A 23 17.31 -12.61 30.47
N ASN A 24 16.39 -13.16 31.28
CA ASN A 24 16.38 -14.58 31.61
C ASN A 24 16.11 -15.47 30.39
N TYR A 25 15.11 -15.15 29.56
CA TYR A 25 14.85 -15.90 28.33
C TYR A 25 15.98 -15.79 27.30
N PHE A 26 16.59 -14.61 27.16
CA PHE A 26 17.76 -14.41 26.31
C PHE A 26 18.94 -15.27 26.76
N VAL A 27 19.23 -15.30 28.06
CA VAL A 27 20.28 -16.14 28.65
C VAL A 27 19.96 -17.64 28.46
N ILE A 28 18.70 -18.05 28.58
CA ILE A 28 18.29 -19.44 28.28
C ILE A 28 18.54 -19.78 26.81
N GLY A 29 18.15 -18.90 25.88
CA GLY A 29 18.43 -19.08 24.45
C GLY A 29 19.93 -19.17 24.15
N LEU A 30 20.74 -18.33 24.80
CA LEU A 30 22.20 -18.33 24.69
C LEU A 30 22.80 -19.64 25.23
N LYS A 31 22.31 -20.12 26.39
CA LYS A 31 22.74 -21.40 26.99
C LYS A 31 22.43 -22.61 26.11
N ILE A 32 21.35 -22.56 25.33
CA ILE A 32 20.99 -23.60 24.36
C ILE A 32 21.88 -23.50 23.10
N ALA A 33 22.11 -22.28 22.60
CA ALA A 33 22.83 -22.05 21.36
C ALA A 33 24.35 -22.27 21.49
N ILE A 34 24.98 -21.82 22.58
CA ILE A 34 26.43 -21.86 22.75
C ILE A 34 27.01 -23.27 22.53
N PRO A 35 26.52 -24.34 23.19
CA PRO A 35 27.09 -25.67 23.02
C PRO A 35 27.02 -26.17 21.56
N ILE A 36 25.90 -25.93 20.88
CA ILE A 36 25.69 -26.34 19.49
C ILE A 36 26.65 -25.58 18.56
N VAL A 37 26.77 -24.28 18.75
CA VAL A 37 27.68 -23.43 17.97
C VAL A 37 29.14 -23.85 18.21
N LEU A 38 29.52 -24.15 19.45
CA LEU A 38 30.87 -24.57 19.81
C LEU A 38 31.22 -25.93 19.19
N ILE A 39 30.27 -26.87 19.17
CA ILE A 39 30.43 -28.16 18.48
C ILE A 39 30.60 -27.97 16.96
N MET A 40 29.83 -27.07 16.34
CA MET A 40 29.98 -26.79 14.91
C MET A 40 31.33 -26.14 14.59
N ILE A 41 31.77 -25.17 15.39
CA ILE A 41 33.09 -24.53 15.23
C ILE A 41 34.21 -25.56 15.39
N MET A 42 34.13 -26.45 16.39
CA MET A 42 35.11 -27.52 16.57
C MET A 42 35.11 -28.49 15.37
N THR A 43 33.95 -28.76 14.78
CA THR A 43 33.83 -29.56 13.56
C THR A 43 34.52 -28.89 12.38
N ASP A 44 34.41 -27.57 12.24
CA ASP A 44 35.10 -26.80 11.20
C ASP A 44 36.61 -26.85 11.36
N VAL A 45 37.10 -26.71 12.59
CA VAL A 45 38.53 -26.81 12.91
C VAL A 45 39.04 -28.23 12.62
N ALA A 46 38.31 -29.26 13.04
CA ALA A 46 38.68 -30.65 12.80
C ALA A 46 38.72 -30.97 11.28
N MET A 47 37.71 -30.56 10.52
CA MET A 47 37.69 -30.74 9.06
C MET A 47 38.82 -29.96 8.38
N GLY A 48 39.16 -28.77 8.89
CA GLY A 48 40.30 -27.99 8.42
C GLY A 48 41.68 -28.61 8.72
N LEU A 49 41.79 -29.41 9.78
CA LEU A 49 43.00 -30.21 10.06
C LEU A 49 43.06 -31.46 9.17
N VAL A 50 41.92 -32.13 8.97
CA VAL A 50 41.81 -33.30 8.08
C VAL A 50 42.20 -32.94 6.64
N SER A 51 41.80 -31.77 6.16
CA SER A 51 42.19 -31.30 4.81
C SER A 51 43.70 -31.11 4.65
N ARG A 52 44.41 -30.79 5.74
CA ARG A 52 45.88 -30.67 5.74
C ARG A 52 46.57 -32.03 5.86
N ALA A 53 46.02 -32.94 6.66
CA ALA A 53 46.61 -34.26 6.90
C ALA A 53 46.40 -35.22 5.73
N VAL A 54 45.24 -35.15 5.06
CA VAL A 54 44.90 -35.99 3.92
C VAL A 54 44.36 -35.13 2.76
N PRO A 55 45.24 -34.50 1.97
CA PRO A 55 44.84 -33.58 0.89
C PRO A 55 44.01 -34.24 -0.23
N GLN A 56 44.07 -35.56 -0.31
CA GLN A 56 43.33 -36.38 -1.30
C GLN A 56 41.84 -36.51 -0.95
N ILE A 57 41.46 -36.31 0.31
CA ILE A 57 40.06 -36.29 0.72
C ILE A 57 39.47 -34.96 0.25
N ASN A 58 38.46 -35.00 -0.62
CA ASN A 58 37.72 -33.81 -0.99
C ASN A 58 36.83 -33.37 0.19
N VAL A 59 37.43 -32.64 1.12
CA VAL A 59 36.81 -32.14 2.35
C VAL A 59 35.58 -31.27 2.06
N MET A 60 35.45 -30.72 0.85
CA MET A 60 34.25 -30.00 0.41
C MET A 60 33.04 -30.93 0.23
N ILE A 61 33.26 -32.14 -0.31
CA ILE A 61 32.20 -33.14 -0.55
C ILE A 61 31.81 -33.83 0.77
N LEU A 62 32.79 -34.16 1.61
CA LEU A 62 32.55 -34.85 2.89
C LEU A 62 32.18 -33.90 4.06
N GLY A 63 32.51 -32.62 3.95
CA GLY A 63 32.27 -31.62 5.00
C GLY A 63 30.79 -31.38 5.32
N MET A 64 29.95 -31.29 4.29
CA MET A 64 28.50 -31.06 4.48
C MET A 64 27.81 -32.25 5.17
N PRO A 65 27.98 -33.51 4.72
CA PRO A 65 27.41 -34.69 5.40
C PRO A 65 27.89 -34.87 6.84
N VAL A 66 29.20 -34.68 7.10
CA VAL A 66 29.76 -34.84 8.45
C VAL A 66 29.24 -33.76 9.39
N LYS A 67 29.15 -32.50 8.95
CA LYS A 67 28.52 -31.42 9.72
C LYS A 67 27.05 -31.68 10.02
N MET A 68 26.29 -32.20 9.05
CA MET A 68 24.89 -32.56 9.27
C MET A 68 24.74 -33.66 10.31
N LEU A 69 25.55 -34.73 10.23
CA LEU A 69 25.52 -35.83 11.20
C LEU A 69 25.87 -35.35 12.60
N ILE A 70 26.95 -34.58 12.75
CA ILE A 70 27.38 -34.03 14.05
C ILE A 70 26.34 -33.04 14.60
N GLY A 71 25.74 -32.22 13.73
CA GLY A 71 24.66 -31.31 14.10
C GLY A 71 23.43 -32.03 14.62
N ILE A 72 22.98 -33.10 13.93
CA ILE A 72 21.85 -33.93 14.37
C ILE A 72 22.16 -34.62 15.70
N LEU A 73 23.38 -35.12 15.86
CA LEU A 73 23.81 -35.81 17.08
C LEU A 73 23.90 -34.84 18.27
N ALA A 74 24.43 -33.63 18.05
CA ALA A 74 24.47 -32.56 19.04
C ALA A 74 23.07 -32.09 19.45
N ILE A 75 22.13 -31.99 18.50
CA ILE A 75 20.73 -31.67 18.78
C ILE A 75 20.07 -32.79 19.59
N SER A 76 20.27 -34.07 19.22
CA SER A 76 19.73 -35.20 19.97
C SER A 76 20.25 -35.29 21.40
N VAL A 77 21.55 -35.02 21.62
CA VAL A 77 22.16 -35.03 22.97
C VAL A 77 21.71 -33.83 23.80
N SER A 78 21.47 -32.68 23.18
CA SER A 78 20.98 -31.48 23.87
C SER A 78 19.47 -31.47 24.07
N LEU A 79 18.71 -32.32 23.36
CA LEU A 79 17.26 -32.40 23.43
C LEU A 79 16.70 -32.58 24.86
N PRO A 80 17.24 -33.44 25.74
CA PRO A 80 16.75 -33.59 27.10
C PRO A 80 16.92 -32.31 27.94
N ILE A 81 18.03 -31.60 27.73
CA ILE A 81 18.34 -30.33 28.41
C ILE A 81 17.39 -29.24 27.90
N ILE A 82 17.18 -29.16 26.58
CA ILE A 82 16.24 -28.24 25.95
C ILE A 82 14.82 -28.48 26.48
N ILE A 83 14.37 -29.73 26.53
CA ILE A 83 13.06 -30.11 27.07
C ILE A 83 12.93 -29.71 28.54
N LYS A 84 13.94 -29.98 29.38
CA LYS A 84 13.91 -29.63 30.81
C LYS A 84 13.88 -28.12 31.05
N LEU A 85 14.68 -27.36 30.29
CA LEU A 85 14.69 -25.89 30.33
C LEU A 85 13.35 -25.30 29.83
N PHE A 86 12.77 -25.92 28.81
CA PHE A 86 11.49 -25.51 28.23
C PHE A 86 10.33 -25.76 29.19
N ILE A 87 10.28 -26.93 29.83
CA ILE A 87 9.29 -27.27 30.87
C ILE A 87 9.42 -26.32 32.07
N SER A 88 10.65 -26.06 32.52
CA SER A 88 10.89 -25.10 33.61
C SER A 88 10.39 -23.70 33.23
N SER A 89 10.57 -23.27 31.99
CA SER A 89 10.11 -21.97 31.49
C SER A 89 8.58 -21.88 31.37
N ILE A 90 7.91 -23.01 31.11
CA ILE A 90 6.44 -23.12 31.04
C ILE A 90 5.79 -23.02 32.42
N SER A 91 6.47 -23.46 33.48
CA SER A 91 5.90 -23.40 34.83
C SER A 91 5.70 -21.96 35.36
N TYR A 92 6.45 -20.98 34.85
CA TYR A 92 6.33 -19.56 35.25
C TYR A 92 5.33 -18.76 34.39
N LEU A 93 4.87 -19.32 33.27
CA LEU A 93 3.98 -18.63 32.33
C LEU A 93 2.64 -18.19 32.94
N PRO A 94 1.93 -18.98 33.78
CA PRO A 94 0.62 -18.60 34.31
C PRO A 94 0.60 -17.30 35.12
N ASP A 95 1.62 -17.06 35.95
CA ASP A 95 1.72 -15.85 36.79
C ASP A 95 2.10 -14.61 35.98
N ILE A 96 2.95 -14.78 34.96
CA ILE A 96 3.32 -13.73 34.00
C ILE A 96 2.09 -13.35 33.15
N PHE A 97 1.33 -14.34 32.70
CA PHE A 97 0.09 -14.14 31.93
C PHE A 97 -0.95 -13.33 32.70
N ARG A 98 -1.15 -13.64 33.98
CA ARG A 98 -2.09 -12.90 34.84
C ARG A 98 -1.71 -11.43 34.91
N LYS A 99 -0.42 -11.11 35.08
CA LYS A 99 0.10 -9.73 35.15
C LYS A 99 0.03 -9.00 33.80
N ILE A 100 0.37 -9.67 32.70
CA ILE A 100 0.39 -9.06 31.36
C ILE A 100 -1.04 -8.79 30.84
N ILE A 101 -1.98 -9.72 30.98
CA ILE A 101 -3.36 -9.55 30.50
C ILE A 101 -4.07 -8.38 31.19
N THR A 102 -3.79 -8.12 32.47
CA THR A 102 -4.29 -6.92 33.18
C THR A 102 -3.64 -5.61 32.73
N THR A 103 -2.46 -5.66 32.10
CA THR A 103 -1.67 -4.45 31.76
C THR A 103 -1.78 -4.07 30.27
N VAL A 104 -2.05 -5.04 29.38
CA VAL A 104 -2.12 -4.85 27.92
C VAL A 104 -3.24 -3.91 27.42
N PRO A 105 -4.43 -3.79 28.04
CA PRO A 105 -5.43 -2.82 27.59
C PRO A 105 -5.00 -1.36 27.77
N LEU A 106 -3.91 -1.11 28.51
CA LEU A 106 -3.56 0.21 29.04
C LEU A 106 -2.35 0.88 28.38
N ILE A 107 -1.60 0.17 27.53
CA ILE A 107 -0.36 0.69 26.92
C ILE A 107 -0.63 1.43 25.59
N MET A 108 -1.84 1.35 25.02
CA MET A 108 -2.11 1.82 23.65
C MET A 108 -2.74 3.22 23.53
N PHE A 109 -2.83 3.97 24.63
CA PHE A 109 -3.42 5.31 24.64
C PHE A 109 -2.56 6.33 25.38
N ILE A 110 -1.35 6.62 24.90
CA ILE A 110 -0.64 7.83 25.34
C ILE A 110 0.02 8.51 24.14
N GLY A 111 -0.58 9.64 23.79
CA GLY A 111 -0.13 10.62 22.84
C GLY A 111 -1.29 11.57 22.59
N ALA A 112 -1.28 12.74 23.24
CA ALA A 112 -2.13 13.85 22.81
C ALA A 112 -1.61 14.25 21.43
N ASP A 113 -2.17 13.63 20.41
CA ASP A 113 -1.78 13.84 19.03
C ASP A 113 -2.42 15.16 18.57
N GLU A 114 -1.62 16.13 18.14
CA GLU A 114 -2.11 17.40 17.56
C GLU A 114 -3.00 17.14 16.33
N ARG A 115 -2.89 15.93 15.76
CA ARG A 115 -3.68 15.38 14.66
C ARG A 115 -5.02 14.84 15.16
N THR A 116 -6.01 15.73 15.16
CA THR A 116 -7.38 15.45 15.62
C THR A 116 -8.35 15.16 14.48
N GLU A 117 -8.05 15.63 13.28
CA GLU A 117 -8.95 15.53 12.12
C GLU A 117 -8.77 14.20 11.37
N GLU A 118 -9.85 13.70 10.79
CA GLU A 118 -9.80 12.51 9.96
C GLU A 118 -9.04 12.76 8.64
N ALA A 119 -8.36 11.73 8.15
CA ALA A 119 -7.64 11.81 6.89
C ALA A 119 -8.59 12.04 5.71
N THR A 120 -8.30 13.06 4.90
CA THR A 120 -9.04 13.36 3.67
C THR A 120 -8.92 12.20 2.65
N PRO A 121 -9.80 12.13 1.63
CA PRO A 121 -9.70 11.13 0.57
C PRO A 121 -8.36 11.18 -0.19
N LYS A 122 -7.81 12.38 -0.40
CA LYS A 122 -6.52 12.58 -1.06
C LYS A 122 -5.39 12.03 -0.20
N LYS A 123 -5.33 12.36 1.09
CA LYS A 123 -4.37 11.79 2.05
C LYS A 123 -4.42 10.25 2.08
N LYS A 124 -5.62 9.66 2.17
CA LYS A 124 -5.81 8.20 2.11
C LYS A 124 -5.26 7.61 0.81
N SER A 125 -5.54 8.26 -0.33
CA SER A 125 -5.03 7.82 -1.63
C SER A 125 -3.50 7.91 -1.73
N ASP A 126 -2.89 8.95 -1.15
CA ASP A 126 -1.46 9.18 -1.23
C ASP A 126 -0.68 8.25 -0.29
N SER A 127 -1.20 7.99 0.92
CA SER A 127 -0.68 6.93 1.80
C SER A 127 -0.73 5.57 1.09
N ARG A 128 -1.84 5.26 0.42
CA ARG A 128 -1.98 4.03 -0.37
C ARG A 128 -0.98 3.98 -1.53
N LYS A 129 -0.79 5.05 -2.30
CA LYS A 129 0.23 5.13 -3.38
C LYS A 129 1.65 4.93 -2.86
N LYS A 130 1.95 5.35 -1.63
CA LYS A 130 3.24 5.14 -0.96
C LYS A 130 3.43 3.72 -0.42
N GLY A 131 2.42 2.84 -0.52
CA GLY A 131 2.47 1.50 0.06
C GLY A 131 2.17 1.43 1.55
N GLN A 132 1.70 2.54 2.15
CA GLN A 132 1.30 2.58 3.55
C GLN A 132 -0.17 2.17 3.65
N ILE A 133 -0.38 0.94 4.11
CA ILE A 133 -1.69 0.32 4.31
C ILE A 133 -1.69 -0.45 5.62
N PRO A 134 -2.84 -0.61 6.28
CA PRO A 134 -2.95 -1.46 7.45
C PRO A 134 -2.70 -2.90 7.03
N ARG A 135 -1.72 -3.55 7.67
CA ARG A 135 -1.36 -4.95 7.38
C ARG A 135 -1.09 -5.70 8.68
N SER A 136 -1.80 -6.80 8.86
CA SER A 136 -1.59 -7.78 9.92
C SER A 136 -0.82 -8.98 9.38
N LYS A 137 0.25 -9.37 10.07
CA LYS A 137 1.00 -10.60 9.75
C LYS A 137 0.18 -11.85 10.09
N ASP A 138 -0.64 -11.76 11.14
CA ASP A 138 -1.39 -12.90 11.68
C ASP A 138 -2.53 -13.35 10.77
N VAL A 139 -3.15 -12.42 10.04
CA VAL A 139 -4.15 -12.75 9.00
C VAL A 139 -3.56 -13.68 7.94
N GLY A 140 -2.31 -13.43 7.53
CA GLY A 140 -1.59 -14.30 6.60
C GLY A 140 -1.44 -15.72 7.14
N LEU A 141 -0.96 -15.84 8.38
CA LEU A 141 -0.75 -17.13 9.05
C LEU A 141 -2.05 -17.90 9.28
N ALA A 142 -3.13 -17.21 9.66
CA ALA A 142 -4.42 -17.84 9.90
C ALA A 142 -5.02 -18.39 8.61
N ILE A 143 -5.03 -17.61 7.52
CA ILE A 143 -5.59 -18.04 6.23
C ILE A 143 -4.78 -19.20 5.64
N THR A 144 -3.45 -19.15 5.68
CA THR A 144 -2.63 -20.26 5.18
C THR A 144 -2.82 -21.52 5.99
N LEU A 145 -2.92 -21.43 7.32
CA LEU A 145 -3.18 -22.60 8.17
C LEU A 145 -4.58 -23.20 7.92
N VAL A 146 -5.60 -22.37 7.75
CA VAL A 146 -6.95 -22.81 7.37
C VAL A 146 -6.91 -23.54 6.03
N ALA A 147 -6.23 -22.97 5.03
CA ALA A 147 -6.06 -23.61 3.73
C ALA A 147 -5.32 -24.95 3.84
N THR A 148 -4.23 -25.02 4.61
CA THR A 148 -3.52 -26.27 4.89
C THR A 148 -4.44 -27.31 5.54
N THR A 149 -5.26 -26.90 6.51
CA THR A 149 -6.20 -27.79 7.18
C THR A 149 -7.25 -28.33 6.21
N LEU A 150 -7.83 -27.47 5.37
CA LEU A 150 -8.78 -27.86 4.33
C LEU A 150 -8.15 -28.83 3.30
N VAL A 151 -6.91 -28.56 2.89
CA VAL A 151 -6.15 -29.44 1.99
C VAL A 151 -5.94 -30.81 2.62
N ILE A 152 -5.56 -30.90 3.91
CA ILE A 152 -5.42 -32.19 4.60
C ILE A 152 -6.78 -32.92 4.66
N VAL A 153 -7.86 -32.22 4.97
CA VAL A 153 -9.20 -32.83 5.07
C VAL A 153 -9.65 -33.39 3.72
N ALA A 154 -9.49 -32.61 2.64
CA ALA A 154 -9.98 -32.95 1.31
C ALA A 154 -9.05 -33.89 0.53
N LEU A 155 -7.72 -33.70 0.62
CA LEU A 155 -6.75 -34.37 -0.26
C LEU A 155 -5.91 -35.45 0.42
N SER A 156 -6.03 -35.67 1.73
CA SER A 156 -5.27 -36.73 2.44
C SER A 156 -5.38 -38.11 1.77
N GLY A 157 -6.58 -38.51 1.34
CA GLY A 157 -6.79 -39.80 0.67
C GLY A 157 -6.09 -39.89 -0.69
N PHE A 158 -6.12 -38.80 -1.46
CA PHE A 158 -5.38 -38.70 -2.72
C PHE A 158 -3.87 -38.79 -2.48
N ILE A 159 -3.33 -38.05 -1.50
CA ILE A 159 -1.89 -38.02 -1.19
C ILE A 159 -1.41 -39.42 -0.78
N VAL A 160 -2.11 -40.08 0.14
CA VAL A 160 -1.75 -41.43 0.60
C VAL A 160 -1.79 -42.42 -0.55
N SER A 161 -2.82 -42.38 -1.39
CA SER A 161 -2.94 -43.27 -2.55
C SER A 161 -1.84 -43.01 -3.59
N ALA A 162 -1.55 -41.74 -3.89
CA ALA A 162 -0.50 -41.35 -4.83
C ALA A 162 0.88 -41.79 -4.33
N LEU A 163 1.19 -41.58 -3.05
CA LEU A 163 2.45 -42.03 -2.44
C LEU A 163 2.55 -43.57 -2.44
N LYS A 164 1.48 -44.27 -2.05
CA LYS A 164 1.43 -45.74 -2.12
C LYS A 164 1.70 -46.25 -3.54
N ASN A 165 1.01 -45.71 -4.53
CA ASN A 165 1.16 -46.11 -5.93
C ASN A 165 2.56 -45.80 -6.46
N ASN A 166 3.15 -44.67 -6.05
CA ASN A 166 4.53 -44.32 -6.41
C ASN A 166 5.52 -45.31 -5.78
N VAL A 167 5.38 -45.64 -4.48
CA VAL A 167 6.26 -46.63 -3.83
C VAL A 167 6.17 -47.98 -4.53
N ILE A 168 4.97 -48.47 -4.83
CA ILE A 168 4.76 -49.73 -5.55
C ILE A 168 5.44 -49.67 -6.93
N TYR A 169 5.25 -48.57 -7.66
CA TYR A 169 5.82 -48.38 -8.99
C TYR A 169 7.36 -48.29 -8.99
N PHE A 170 7.94 -47.57 -8.02
CA PHE A 170 9.39 -47.41 -7.90
C PHE A 170 10.09 -48.69 -7.44
N LEU A 171 9.46 -49.46 -6.54
CA LEU A 171 10.01 -50.73 -6.04
C LEU A 171 9.75 -51.91 -6.98
N GLY A 172 8.66 -51.88 -7.76
CA GLY A 172 8.32 -52.90 -8.76
C GLY A 172 8.88 -52.54 -10.13
N ASP A 173 8.03 -51.95 -10.97
CA ASP A 173 8.29 -51.68 -12.39
C ASP A 173 9.66 -51.04 -12.64
N LEU A 174 9.95 -49.92 -11.95
CA LEU A 174 11.21 -49.18 -12.13
C LEU A 174 12.42 -49.90 -11.50
N GLY A 175 12.23 -50.64 -10.41
CA GLY A 175 13.28 -51.41 -9.75
C GLY A 175 13.80 -52.58 -10.62
N THR A 176 13.00 -53.01 -11.60
CA THR A 176 13.34 -54.09 -12.53
C THR A 176 13.83 -53.62 -13.90
N MET A 177 13.85 -52.30 -14.16
CA MET A 177 14.31 -51.75 -15.44
C MET A 177 15.84 -51.74 -15.54
N GLU A 178 16.39 -52.14 -16.69
CA GLU A 178 17.80 -51.96 -17.00
C GLU A 178 18.13 -50.48 -17.26
N VAL A 179 19.05 -49.94 -16.48
CA VAL A 179 19.47 -48.53 -16.57
C VAL A 179 20.50 -48.37 -17.70
N THR A 180 20.04 -47.82 -18.83
CA THR A 180 20.85 -47.40 -19.98
C THR A 180 20.90 -45.86 -20.10
N GLU A 181 21.88 -45.29 -20.81
CA GLU A 181 21.98 -43.83 -21.03
C GLU A 181 20.70 -43.21 -21.61
N ASN A 182 20.03 -43.91 -22.53
CA ASN A 182 18.76 -43.46 -23.11
C ASN A 182 17.58 -43.55 -22.12
N SER A 183 17.62 -44.49 -21.17
CA SER A 183 16.58 -44.64 -20.14
C SER A 183 16.66 -43.58 -19.04
N LEU A 184 17.86 -43.04 -18.76
CA LEU A 184 18.08 -42.07 -17.69
C LEU A 184 17.24 -40.80 -17.86
N ASN A 185 17.15 -40.26 -19.07
CA ASN A 185 16.31 -39.08 -19.34
C ASN A 185 14.82 -39.37 -19.14
N SER A 186 14.34 -40.54 -19.58
CA SER A 186 12.95 -40.96 -19.42
C SER A 186 12.60 -41.18 -17.95
N ILE A 187 13.51 -41.80 -17.17
CA ILE A 187 13.36 -42.00 -15.73
C ILE A 187 13.32 -40.65 -15.01
N ASN A 188 14.22 -39.71 -15.34
CA ASN A 188 14.21 -38.37 -14.75
C ASN A 188 12.90 -37.62 -15.01
N LEU A 189 12.42 -37.59 -16.26
CA LEU A 189 11.14 -36.95 -16.60
C LEU A 189 9.95 -37.60 -15.87
N LEU A 190 9.98 -38.93 -15.73
CA LEU A 190 8.96 -39.69 -15.03
C LEU A 190 8.94 -39.42 -13.52
N VAL A 191 10.12 -39.36 -12.88
CA VAL A 191 10.25 -39.02 -11.45
C VAL A 191 9.76 -37.60 -11.19
N ILE A 192 10.18 -36.64 -12.02
CA ILE A 192 9.77 -35.24 -11.90
C ILE A 192 8.26 -35.10 -12.08
N SER A 193 7.69 -35.72 -13.12
CA SER A 193 6.24 -35.64 -13.39
C SER A 193 5.40 -36.28 -12.29
N LYS A 194 5.75 -37.49 -11.81
CA LYS A 194 5.06 -38.12 -10.68
C LYS A 194 5.17 -37.30 -9.39
N GLY A 195 6.35 -36.71 -9.14
CA GLY A 195 6.57 -35.79 -8.03
C GLY A 195 5.67 -34.55 -8.12
N LEU A 196 5.64 -33.89 -9.28
CA LEU A 196 4.80 -32.71 -9.53
C LEU A 196 3.31 -33.04 -9.39
N ILE A 197 2.81 -34.12 -9.99
CA ILE A 197 1.39 -34.51 -9.92
C ILE A 197 0.98 -34.80 -8.47
N THR A 198 1.88 -35.30 -7.62
CA THR A 198 1.60 -35.60 -6.22
C THR A 198 1.64 -34.35 -5.34
N ILE A 199 2.62 -33.47 -5.55
CA ILE A 199 2.88 -32.30 -4.68
C ILE A 199 2.03 -31.09 -5.08
N MET A 200 1.85 -30.85 -6.38
CA MET A 200 1.22 -29.64 -6.90
C MET A 200 -0.21 -29.43 -6.39
N PRO A 201 -1.09 -30.46 -6.30
CA PRO A 201 -2.43 -30.30 -5.74
C PRO A 201 -2.47 -29.86 -4.27
N VAL A 202 -1.38 -30.07 -3.52
CA VAL A 202 -1.26 -29.64 -2.11
C VAL A 202 -0.71 -28.22 -2.03
N VAL A 203 0.35 -27.94 -2.80
CA VAL A 203 1.06 -26.64 -2.73
C VAL A 203 0.25 -25.52 -3.37
N LEU A 204 -0.40 -25.76 -4.52
CA LEU A 204 -1.15 -24.72 -5.24
C LEU A 204 -2.22 -24.05 -4.38
N PRO A 205 -3.14 -24.79 -3.72
CA PRO A 205 -4.18 -24.18 -2.90
C PRO A 205 -3.62 -23.36 -1.72
N ILE A 206 -2.56 -23.85 -1.07
CA ILE A 206 -1.90 -23.14 0.05
C ILE A 206 -1.22 -21.86 -0.46
N MET A 207 -0.55 -21.92 -1.61
CA MET A 207 0.07 -20.76 -2.24
C MET A 207 -0.97 -19.73 -2.66
N ILE A 208 -2.07 -20.16 -3.29
CA ILE A 208 -3.19 -19.30 -3.66
C ILE A 208 -3.79 -18.65 -2.41
N ALA A 209 -3.96 -19.40 -1.32
CA ALA A 209 -4.45 -18.86 -0.05
C ALA A 209 -3.50 -17.80 0.54
N GLY A 210 -2.17 -18.00 0.45
CA GLY A 210 -1.19 -17.01 0.89
C GLY A 210 -1.22 -15.72 0.07
N VAL A 211 -1.38 -15.84 -1.26
CA VAL A 211 -1.58 -14.68 -2.16
C VAL A 211 -2.90 -13.98 -1.83
N PHE A 212 -3.99 -14.75 -1.68
CA PHE A 212 -5.30 -14.24 -1.32
C PHE A 212 -5.29 -13.50 0.03
N ALA A 213 -4.59 -14.03 1.03
CA ALA A 213 -4.41 -13.40 2.34
C ALA A 213 -3.66 -12.06 2.26
N SER A 214 -2.78 -11.91 1.29
CA SER A 214 -2.11 -10.63 1.02
C SER A 214 -3.06 -9.68 0.30
N LEU A 215 -3.77 -10.16 -0.74
CA LEU A 215 -4.69 -9.37 -1.54
C LEU A 215 -5.89 -8.84 -0.74
N ILE A 216 -6.44 -9.61 0.21
CA ILE A 216 -7.57 -9.14 1.02
C ILE A 216 -7.18 -7.98 1.96
N GLN A 217 -5.90 -7.90 2.35
CA GLN A 217 -5.40 -6.83 3.21
C GLN A 217 -4.97 -5.59 2.42
N SER A 218 -4.24 -5.78 1.32
CA SER A 218 -3.69 -4.66 0.54
C SER A 218 -4.59 -4.19 -0.60
N GLY A 219 -5.54 -5.03 -1.02
CA GLY A 219 -6.08 -4.97 -2.37
C GLY A 219 -4.99 -5.20 -3.43
N PHE A 220 -5.35 -4.97 -4.68
CA PHE A 220 -4.37 -4.87 -5.76
C PHE A 220 -3.65 -3.51 -5.65
N LEU A 221 -2.39 -3.52 -5.23
CA LEU A 221 -1.58 -2.31 -5.02
C LEU A 221 -0.22 -2.45 -5.70
N VAL A 222 0.03 -1.64 -6.72
CA VAL A 222 1.32 -1.58 -7.40
C VAL A 222 2.03 -0.27 -7.04
N VAL A 223 3.05 -0.36 -6.20
CA VAL A 223 3.86 0.80 -5.77
C VAL A 223 5.13 0.84 -6.60
N LYS A 224 5.13 1.63 -7.69
CA LYS A 224 6.28 1.76 -8.59
C LYS A 224 7.55 2.23 -7.88
N ASP A 225 7.40 3.09 -6.87
CA ASP A 225 8.54 3.61 -6.10
C ASP A 225 9.13 2.59 -5.10
N ALA A 226 8.41 1.52 -4.77
CA ALA A 226 8.93 0.47 -3.89
C ALA A 226 9.95 -0.44 -4.60
N ILE A 227 9.92 -0.49 -5.93
CA ILE A 227 10.82 -1.30 -6.76
C ILE A 227 12.18 -0.61 -6.95
N LYS A 228 12.25 0.71 -6.74
CA LYS A 228 13.50 1.46 -6.86
C LYS A 228 14.45 1.10 -5.70
N PRO A 229 15.72 0.70 -5.97
CA PRO A 229 16.69 0.45 -4.91
C PRO A 229 16.97 1.76 -4.16
N SER A 230 16.71 1.77 -2.85
CA SER A 230 16.92 2.94 -2.00
C SER A 230 17.98 2.65 -0.94
N PHE A 231 19.18 3.22 -1.09
CA PHE A 231 20.29 3.04 -0.14
C PHE A 231 19.94 3.52 1.28
N GLY A 232 19.02 4.48 1.43
CA GLY A 232 18.53 4.93 2.74
C GLY A 232 17.80 3.86 3.56
N LYS A 233 17.23 2.83 2.92
CA LYS A 233 16.59 1.69 3.62
C LYS A 233 17.61 0.67 4.15
N LEU A 234 18.86 0.71 3.68
CA LEU A 234 19.94 -0.18 4.11
C LEU A 234 20.71 0.36 5.34
N ASN A 235 20.31 1.50 5.90
CA ASN A 235 20.99 2.07 7.06
C ASN A 235 20.82 1.17 8.31
N PRO A 236 21.90 0.53 8.82
CA PRO A 236 21.81 -0.42 9.92
C PRO A 236 21.36 0.23 11.24
N ILE A 237 21.64 1.52 11.46
CA ILE A 237 21.24 2.25 12.67
C ILE A 237 19.72 2.35 12.77
N ASN A 238 19.05 2.66 11.65
CA ASN A 238 17.59 2.71 11.60
C ASN A 238 16.97 1.32 11.73
N GLY A 239 17.64 0.28 11.20
CA GLY A 239 17.26 -1.12 11.39
C GLY A 239 17.27 -1.51 12.88
N PHE A 240 18.38 -1.27 13.58
CA PHE A 240 18.51 -1.52 15.01
C PHE A 240 17.49 -0.73 15.84
N LYS A 241 17.29 0.56 15.55
CA LYS A 241 16.29 1.38 16.24
C LYS A 241 14.87 0.83 16.08
N ASN A 242 14.54 0.31 14.89
CA ASN A 242 13.24 -0.31 14.66
C ASN A 242 13.10 -1.66 15.36
N MET A 243 14.17 -2.46 15.42
CA MET A 243 14.22 -3.74 16.13
C MET A 243 14.07 -3.58 17.66
N PHE A 244 14.61 -2.50 18.23
CA PHE A 244 14.52 -2.17 19.66
C PHE A 244 13.48 -1.07 19.96
N SER A 245 12.45 -0.95 19.13
CA SER A 245 11.36 0.03 19.34
C SER A 245 10.30 -0.50 20.32
N LYS A 246 9.54 0.41 20.95
CA LYS A 246 8.37 0.05 21.76
C LYS A 246 7.37 -0.83 20.99
N LYS A 247 7.22 -0.57 19.68
CA LYS A 247 6.38 -1.37 18.77
C LYS A 247 6.89 -2.81 18.65
N ALA A 248 8.20 -3.00 18.49
CA ALA A 248 8.81 -4.34 18.43
C ALA A 248 8.65 -5.11 19.74
N LEU A 249 8.77 -4.43 20.89
CA LEU A 249 8.56 -5.06 22.20
C LEU A 249 7.11 -5.53 22.37
N VAL A 250 6.13 -4.71 21.98
CA VAL A 250 4.70 -5.09 22.00
C VAL A 250 4.43 -6.27 21.08
N GLU A 251 4.99 -6.27 19.87
CA GLU A 251 4.85 -7.37 18.90
C GLU A 251 5.48 -8.67 19.43
N LEU A 252 6.63 -8.59 20.12
CA LEU A 252 7.29 -9.72 20.76
C LEU A 252 6.43 -10.32 21.88
N VAL A 253 5.92 -9.49 22.80
CA VAL A 253 5.06 -9.95 23.91
C VAL A 253 3.81 -10.64 23.35
N LYS A 254 3.18 -10.04 22.34
CA LYS A 254 2.03 -10.64 21.64
C LYS A 254 2.38 -12.01 21.04
N ASN A 255 3.51 -12.14 20.36
CA ASN A 255 3.93 -13.40 19.75
C ASN A 255 4.21 -14.47 20.82
N LEU A 256 4.80 -14.11 21.96
CA LEU A 256 5.02 -15.04 23.08
C LEU A 256 3.71 -15.54 23.67
N ILE A 257 2.73 -14.64 23.86
CA ILE A 257 1.37 -15.00 24.30
C ILE A 257 0.76 -15.99 23.31
N MET A 258 0.78 -15.67 22.01
CA MET A 258 0.20 -16.49 20.96
C MET A 258 0.82 -17.90 20.93
N ILE A 259 2.16 -18.00 20.93
CA ILE A 259 2.88 -19.29 20.95
C ILE A 259 2.50 -20.10 22.19
N SER A 260 2.45 -19.46 23.35
CA SER A 260 2.13 -20.13 24.61
C SER A 260 0.69 -20.66 24.64
N VAL A 261 -0.27 -19.91 24.09
CA VAL A 261 -1.66 -20.39 23.95
C VAL A 261 -1.74 -21.56 22.97
N VAL A 262 -1.02 -21.51 21.84
CA VAL A 262 -0.94 -22.63 20.88
C VAL A 262 -0.36 -23.88 21.55
N ILE A 263 0.73 -23.75 22.32
CA ILE A 263 1.33 -24.86 23.08
C ILE A 263 0.33 -25.44 24.08
N TYR A 264 -0.36 -24.59 24.84
CA TYR A 264 -1.36 -25.04 25.80
C TYR A 264 -2.49 -25.83 25.13
N ILE A 265 -3.02 -25.35 24.01
CA ILE A 265 -4.06 -26.07 23.26
C ILE A 265 -3.53 -27.41 22.73
N ALA A 266 -2.32 -27.42 22.17
CA ALA A 266 -1.71 -28.64 21.65
C ALA A 266 -1.50 -29.66 22.76
N TYR A 267 -0.93 -29.25 23.90
CA TYR A 267 -0.74 -30.10 25.07
C TYR A 267 -2.08 -30.62 25.61
N SER A 268 -3.07 -29.74 25.80
CA SER A 268 -4.40 -30.10 26.29
C SER A 268 -5.09 -31.09 25.34
N TYR A 269 -4.97 -30.89 24.02
CA TYR A 269 -5.54 -31.79 23.02
C TYR A 269 -4.87 -33.17 23.02
N ILE A 270 -3.54 -33.21 23.06
CA ILE A 270 -2.78 -34.46 23.11
C ILE A 270 -3.10 -35.21 24.41
N SER A 271 -3.11 -34.52 25.55
CA SER A 271 -3.46 -35.11 26.84
C SER A 271 -4.89 -35.66 26.86
N SER A 272 -5.86 -34.92 26.31
CA SER A 272 -7.26 -35.38 26.23
C SER A 272 -7.46 -36.55 25.28
N ASN A 273 -6.54 -36.77 24.33
CA ASN A 273 -6.59 -37.89 23.38
C ASN A 273 -5.50 -38.93 23.66
N PHE A 274 -4.86 -38.88 24.84
CA PHE A 274 -3.72 -39.73 25.16
C PHE A 274 -4.06 -41.22 25.03
N ASP A 275 -5.21 -41.64 25.56
CA ASP A 275 -5.66 -43.04 25.47
C ASP A 275 -5.87 -43.48 24.02
N LYS A 276 -6.45 -42.62 23.17
CA LYS A 276 -6.60 -42.91 21.74
C LYS A 276 -5.24 -43.05 21.06
N ILE A 277 -4.29 -42.18 21.38
CA ILE A 277 -2.93 -42.22 20.84
C ILE A 277 -2.22 -43.52 21.25
N MET A 278 -2.33 -43.94 22.51
CA MET A 278 -1.76 -45.21 23.00
C MET A 278 -2.38 -46.43 22.31
N GLN A 279 -3.67 -46.37 21.97
CA GLN A 279 -4.36 -47.47 21.30
C GLN A 279 -4.05 -47.57 19.80
N ILE A 280 -3.42 -46.56 19.17
CA ILE A 280 -3.07 -46.59 17.73
C ILE A 280 -2.22 -47.82 17.38
N GLY A 281 -1.31 -48.22 18.28
CA GLY A 281 -0.44 -49.39 18.07
C GLY A 281 -1.19 -50.73 17.97
N ASN A 282 -2.44 -50.76 18.44
CA ASN A 282 -3.29 -51.96 18.44
C ASN A 282 -4.36 -51.93 17.35
N LEU A 283 -4.39 -50.89 16.51
CA LEU A 283 -5.37 -50.75 15.45
C LEU A 283 -5.04 -51.60 14.22
N TYR A 284 -6.07 -52.07 13.54
CA TYR A 284 -5.95 -52.72 12.24
C TYR A 284 -5.45 -51.72 11.18
N LEU A 285 -4.47 -52.13 10.36
CA LEU A 285 -3.73 -51.25 9.43
C LEU A 285 -4.62 -50.35 8.54
N PRO A 286 -5.70 -50.87 7.92
CA PRO A 286 -6.62 -50.06 7.11
C PRO A 286 -7.34 -48.94 7.86
N THR A 287 -7.58 -49.10 9.17
CA THR A 287 -8.26 -48.08 10.00
C THR A 287 -7.31 -47.05 10.59
N LEU A 288 -6.01 -47.37 10.68
CA LEU A 288 -4.97 -46.50 11.27
C LEU A 288 -4.94 -45.12 10.61
N GLY A 289 -5.02 -45.06 9.28
CA GLY A 289 -4.98 -43.78 8.54
C GLY A 289 -6.15 -42.85 8.86
N VAL A 290 -7.34 -43.41 9.12
CA VAL A 290 -8.53 -42.61 9.48
C VAL A 290 -8.37 -42.01 10.87
N GLU A 291 -7.88 -42.77 11.84
CA GLU A 291 -7.70 -42.27 13.20
C GLU A 291 -6.56 -41.26 13.32
N VAL A 292 -5.43 -41.50 12.65
CA VAL A 292 -4.33 -40.52 12.59
C VAL A 292 -4.81 -39.23 11.93
N LYS A 293 -5.56 -39.32 10.82
CA LYS A 293 -6.17 -38.15 10.18
C LYS A 293 -7.09 -37.41 11.15
N SER A 294 -7.97 -38.12 11.85
CA SER A 294 -8.91 -37.54 12.82
C SER A 294 -8.19 -36.75 13.91
N LEU A 295 -7.15 -37.32 14.49
CA LEU A 295 -6.33 -36.67 15.53
C LEU A 295 -5.63 -35.41 15.00
N ILE A 296 -4.99 -35.51 13.83
CA ILE A 296 -4.27 -34.38 13.21
C ILE A 296 -5.25 -33.27 12.85
N VAL A 297 -6.34 -33.58 12.15
CA VAL A 297 -7.35 -32.59 11.74
C VAL A 297 -7.97 -31.93 12.96
N GLY A 298 -8.33 -32.68 14.00
CA GLY A 298 -8.91 -32.13 15.22
C GLY A 298 -7.97 -31.15 15.93
N LEU A 299 -6.65 -31.44 15.97
CA LEU A 299 -5.65 -30.52 16.51
C LEU A 299 -5.56 -29.24 15.66
N PHE A 300 -5.43 -29.39 14.34
CA PHE A 300 -5.31 -28.28 13.40
C PHE A 300 -6.55 -27.38 13.42
N VAL A 301 -7.75 -27.94 13.52
CA VAL A 301 -9.01 -27.18 13.63
C VAL A 301 -9.03 -26.33 14.91
N LYS A 302 -8.65 -26.90 16.07
CA LYS A 302 -8.58 -26.13 17.32
C LYS A 302 -7.58 -24.97 17.24
N ILE A 303 -6.40 -25.20 16.66
CA ILE A 303 -5.39 -24.16 16.45
C ILE A 303 -5.89 -23.12 15.44
N CYS A 304 -6.52 -23.54 14.33
CA CYS A 304 -7.11 -22.64 13.34
C CYS A 304 -8.10 -21.66 13.95
N ILE A 305 -9.04 -22.15 14.77
CA ILE A 305 -10.06 -21.31 15.42
C ILE A 305 -9.38 -20.22 16.26
N LEU A 306 -8.37 -20.60 17.08
CA LEU A 306 -7.61 -19.64 17.86
C LEU A 306 -6.92 -18.59 16.96
N LEU A 307 -6.18 -19.03 15.94
CA LEU A 307 -5.44 -18.11 15.07
C LEU A 307 -6.35 -17.18 14.29
N VAL A 308 -7.52 -17.64 13.86
CA VAL A 308 -8.52 -16.78 13.21
C VAL A 308 -9.00 -15.70 14.18
N VAL A 309 -9.32 -16.04 15.43
CA VAL A 309 -9.72 -15.05 16.44
C VAL A 309 -8.60 -14.03 16.69
N ILE A 310 -7.36 -14.49 16.87
CA ILE A 310 -6.20 -13.61 17.08
C ILE A 310 -5.98 -12.71 15.87
N ALA A 311 -6.05 -13.26 14.65
CA ALA A 311 -5.87 -12.52 13.42
C ALA A 311 -6.93 -11.43 13.22
N VAL A 312 -8.19 -11.70 13.57
CA VAL A 312 -9.26 -10.69 13.52
C VAL A 312 -8.98 -9.57 14.50
N VAL A 313 -8.63 -9.90 15.75
CA VAL A 313 -8.31 -8.89 16.78
C VAL A 313 -7.10 -8.05 16.34
N ASP A 314 -6.03 -8.69 15.88
CA ASP A 314 -4.85 -7.98 15.40
C ASP A 314 -5.16 -7.09 14.20
N TYR A 315 -5.93 -7.57 13.23
CA TYR A 315 -6.33 -6.76 12.08
C TYR A 315 -7.09 -5.50 12.50
N VAL A 316 -8.06 -5.63 13.41
CA VAL A 316 -8.83 -4.49 13.93
C VAL A 316 -7.90 -3.50 14.64
N VAL A 317 -6.97 -3.98 15.48
CA VAL A 317 -6.00 -3.13 16.18
C VAL A 317 -5.08 -2.42 15.19
N GLN A 318 -4.52 -3.13 14.20
CA GLN A 318 -3.66 -2.53 13.17
C GLN A 318 -4.41 -1.51 12.32
N PHE A 319 -5.69 -1.78 12.01
CA PHE A 319 -6.54 -0.85 11.29
C PHE A 319 -6.77 0.44 12.08
N LEU A 320 -7.13 0.34 13.36
CA LEU A 320 -7.33 1.50 14.23
C LEU A 320 -6.04 2.32 14.42
N LEU A 321 -4.90 1.64 14.59
CA LEU A 321 -3.59 2.28 14.69
C LEU A 321 -3.23 3.02 13.40
N PHE A 322 -3.44 2.39 12.25
CA PHE A 322 -3.20 3.02 10.95
C PHE A 322 -4.09 4.25 10.74
N GLN A 323 -5.38 4.16 11.10
CA GLN A 323 -6.29 5.30 10.99
C GLN A 323 -5.85 6.47 11.87
N LYS A 324 -5.31 6.20 13.06
CA LYS A 324 -4.70 7.23 13.91
C LYS A 324 -3.44 7.82 13.27
N GLU A 325 -2.56 6.99 12.71
CA GLU A 325 -1.30 7.41 12.09
C GLU A 325 -1.51 8.38 10.91
N ILE A 326 -2.58 8.18 10.13
CA ILE A 326 -2.90 9.03 8.98
C ILE A 326 -3.75 10.26 9.32
N ARG A 327 -4.14 10.46 10.59
CA ARG A 327 -4.88 11.66 11.02
C ARG A 327 -4.13 12.93 10.66
N MET A 328 -4.87 14.01 10.54
CA MET A 328 -4.37 15.29 10.07
C MET A 328 -4.59 16.37 11.12
N THR A 329 -3.77 17.41 11.09
CA THR A 329 -4.04 18.63 11.85
C THR A 329 -5.05 19.50 11.09
N LYS A 330 -5.75 20.39 11.80
CA LYS A 330 -6.66 21.36 11.15
C LYS A 330 -5.95 22.22 10.09
N GLN A 331 -4.67 22.53 10.29
CA GLN A 331 -3.87 23.29 9.32
C GLN A 331 -3.59 22.45 8.06
N GLU A 332 -3.15 21.19 8.22
CA GLU A 332 -2.89 20.28 7.10
C GLU A 332 -4.15 20.08 6.24
N VAL A 333 -5.32 19.90 6.86
CA VAL A 333 -6.60 19.77 6.14
C VAL A 333 -6.89 21.04 5.33
N LYS A 334 -6.75 22.22 5.95
CA LYS A 334 -6.99 23.51 5.26
C LYS A 334 -6.04 23.74 4.09
N GLU A 335 -4.78 23.36 4.23
CA GLU A 335 -3.80 23.44 3.14
C GLU A 335 -4.12 22.47 2.01
N GLU A 336 -4.57 21.26 2.33
CA GLU A 336 -4.95 20.28 1.32
C GLU A 336 -6.17 20.73 0.51
N TYR A 337 -7.18 21.33 1.16
CA TYR A 337 -8.30 21.99 0.47
C TYR A 337 -7.84 23.12 -0.44
N LYS A 338 -6.93 24.00 0.04
CA LYS A 338 -6.34 25.06 -0.79
C LYS A 338 -5.60 24.53 -2.01
N GLN A 339 -4.88 23.42 -1.87
CA GLN A 339 -4.17 22.78 -2.99
C GLN A 339 -5.12 22.14 -4.00
N MET A 340 -6.26 21.58 -3.55
CA MET A 340 -7.23 20.92 -4.42
C MET A 340 -8.12 21.92 -5.17
N GLU A 341 -8.63 22.94 -4.50
CA GLU A 341 -9.52 23.95 -5.11
C GLU A 341 -8.74 25.10 -5.79
N GLY A 342 -7.45 25.21 -5.49
CA GLY A 342 -6.63 26.37 -5.84
C GLY A 342 -6.90 27.55 -4.91
N ASP A 343 -5.91 28.43 -4.75
CA ASP A 343 -6.11 29.64 -3.93
C ASP A 343 -7.20 30.54 -4.57
N PRO A 344 -8.29 30.85 -3.86
CA PRO A 344 -9.34 31.75 -4.36
C PRO A 344 -8.80 33.08 -4.87
N GLN A 345 -7.74 33.61 -4.25
CA GLN A 345 -7.08 34.83 -4.69
C GLN A 345 -6.37 34.65 -6.04
N ILE A 346 -5.76 33.49 -6.29
CA ILE A 346 -5.13 33.17 -7.57
C ILE A 346 -6.20 33.02 -8.65
N LYS A 347 -7.31 32.33 -8.37
CA LYS A 347 -8.42 32.19 -9.32
C LYS A 347 -9.04 33.55 -9.69
N SER A 348 -9.20 34.44 -8.71
CA SER A 348 -9.66 35.82 -8.94
C SER A 348 -8.66 36.63 -9.79
N LYS A 349 -7.35 36.57 -9.47
CA LYS A 349 -6.30 37.23 -10.26
C LYS A 349 -6.22 36.74 -11.70
N ILE A 350 -6.41 35.44 -11.94
CA ILE A 350 -6.46 34.88 -13.30
C ILE A 350 -7.64 35.48 -14.07
N LYS A 351 -8.83 35.51 -13.47
CA LYS A 351 -10.03 36.10 -14.10
C LYS A 351 -9.87 37.60 -14.38
N GLN A 352 -9.24 38.33 -13.46
CA GLN A 352 -8.91 39.74 -13.66
C GLN A 352 -7.95 39.95 -14.85
N ARG A 353 -6.83 39.20 -14.89
CA ARG A 353 -5.88 39.28 -16.00
C ARG A 353 -6.50 38.91 -17.35
N GLN A 354 -7.39 37.92 -17.39
CA GLN A 354 -8.13 37.56 -18.60
C GLN A 354 -8.99 38.73 -19.13
N ARG A 355 -9.69 39.44 -18.24
CA ARG A 355 -10.48 40.64 -18.60
C ARG A 355 -9.60 41.79 -19.07
N GLU A 356 -8.43 41.99 -18.44
CA GLU A 356 -7.48 43.03 -18.88
C GLU A 356 -6.91 42.73 -20.27
N MET A 357 -6.60 41.46 -20.56
CA MET A 357 -6.12 41.06 -21.89
C MET A 357 -7.19 41.23 -22.97
N SER A 358 -8.45 40.86 -22.69
CA SER A 358 -9.54 41.04 -23.65
C SER A 358 -9.79 42.52 -23.94
N GLN A 359 -9.78 43.38 -22.91
CA GLN A 359 -9.90 44.83 -23.07
C GLN A 359 -8.73 45.42 -23.88
N ARG A 360 -7.49 44.98 -23.64
CA ARG A 360 -6.33 45.42 -24.43
C ARG A 360 -6.46 45.08 -25.91
N ARG A 361 -6.90 43.86 -26.25
CA ARG A 361 -7.14 43.44 -27.64
C ARG A 361 -8.22 44.31 -28.30
N MET A 362 -9.36 44.47 -27.64
CA MET A 362 -10.45 45.34 -28.11
C MET A 362 -9.96 46.78 -28.38
N MET A 363 -9.14 47.34 -27.49
CA MET A 363 -8.59 48.69 -27.64
C MET A 363 -7.58 48.80 -28.79
N GLN A 364 -6.85 47.73 -29.11
CA GLN A 364 -5.95 47.69 -30.27
C GLN A 364 -6.75 47.69 -31.58
N SER A 365 -7.86 46.94 -31.62
CA SER A 365 -8.74 46.86 -32.80
C SER A 365 -9.36 48.20 -33.19
N VAL A 366 -9.50 49.16 -32.27
CA VAL A 366 -10.02 50.51 -32.57
C VAL A 366 -9.23 51.20 -33.68
N GLY A 367 -7.92 50.93 -33.81
CA GLY A 367 -7.10 51.52 -34.87
C GLY A 367 -7.48 51.06 -36.28
N ASP A 368 -8.12 49.89 -36.41
CA ASP A 368 -8.58 49.31 -37.68
C ASP A 368 -10.03 49.68 -38.01
N ALA A 369 -10.66 50.56 -37.22
CA ALA A 369 -12.03 50.99 -37.42
C ALA A 369 -12.16 51.97 -38.59
N THR A 370 -13.26 51.82 -39.34
CA THR A 370 -13.64 52.76 -40.40
C THR A 370 -14.32 54.00 -39.81
N VAL A 371 -15.11 53.81 -38.74
CA VAL A 371 -15.78 54.91 -38.04
C VAL A 371 -16.03 54.56 -36.58
N VAL A 372 -15.99 55.56 -35.70
CA VAL A 372 -16.49 55.45 -34.33
C VAL A 372 -17.76 56.26 -34.16
N ILE A 373 -18.85 55.58 -33.80
CA ILE A 373 -20.15 56.19 -33.49
C ILE A 373 -20.23 56.45 -31.99
N THR A 374 -20.60 57.66 -31.61
CA THR A 374 -20.60 58.07 -30.20
C THR A 374 -21.95 58.58 -29.73
N ASN A 375 -22.24 58.31 -28.45
CA ASN A 375 -23.16 59.08 -27.64
C ASN A 375 -22.29 59.91 -26.67
N PRO A 376 -22.22 61.25 -26.84
CA PRO A 376 -21.10 62.09 -26.41
C PRO A 376 -20.51 61.81 -25.02
N THR A 377 -21.37 61.56 -24.05
CA THR A 377 -20.99 61.41 -22.63
C THR A 377 -20.98 59.96 -22.14
N HIS A 378 -21.49 58.99 -22.91
CA HIS A 378 -21.76 57.65 -22.36
C HIS A 378 -21.28 56.47 -23.21
N LEU A 379 -21.27 56.55 -24.55
CA LEU A 379 -21.00 55.38 -25.39
C LEU A 379 -20.06 55.71 -26.55
N ALA A 380 -19.21 54.74 -26.91
CA ALA A 380 -18.43 54.76 -28.13
C ALA A 380 -18.39 53.35 -28.73
N ILE A 381 -18.70 53.26 -30.02
CA ILE A 381 -18.77 52.01 -30.78
C ILE A 381 -17.94 52.17 -32.05
N ALA A 382 -16.93 51.33 -32.21
CA ALA A 382 -16.06 51.30 -33.38
C ALA A 382 -16.56 50.24 -34.36
N ILE A 383 -16.79 50.66 -35.60
CA ILE A 383 -17.30 49.82 -36.69
C ILE A 383 -16.23 49.72 -37.77
N LYS A 384 -16.00 48.50 -38.24
CA LYS A 384 -15.13 48.20 -39.38
C LYS A 384 -15.97 47.82 -40.60
N TYR A 385 -15.65 48.43 -41.73
CA TYR A 385 -16.20 48.07 -43.03
C TYR A 385 -15.16 48.35 -44.13
N GLU A 386 -14.84 47.31 -44.91
CA GLU A 386 -13.97 47.40 -46.08
C GLU A 386 -14.79 47.11 -47.34
N GLU A 387 -14.94 48.12 -48.19
CA GLU A 387 -15.71 48.02 -49.44
C GLU A 387 -15.12 46.95 -50.37
N GLY A 388 -15.97 46.05 -50.86
CA GLY A 388 -15.57 44.93 -51.74
C GLY A 388 -14.94 43.73 -51.04
N LYS A 389 -14.76 43.75 -49.71
CA LYS A 389 -14.22 42.62 -48.93
C LYS A 389 -15.15 42.11 -47.82
N MET A 390 -16.06 42.95 -47.33
CA MET A 390 -16.98 42.60 -46.25
C MET A 390 -18.42 42.67 -46.76
N GLU A 391 -19.22 41.65 -46.47
CA GLU A 391 -20.65 41.61 -46.81
C GLU A 391 -21.48 42.51 -45.91
N ALA A 392 -21.02 42.75 -44.67
CA ALA A 392 -21.67 43.60 -43.68
C ALA A 392 -20.64 44.35 -42.82
N PRO A 393 -20.96 45.56 -42.32
CA PRO A 393 -20.14 46.23 -41.31
C PRO A 393 -20.11 45.43 -40.01
N LYS A 394 -18.97 45.44 -39.31
CA LYS A 394 -18.72 44.66 -38.10
C LYS A 394 -18.37 45.54 -36.92
N VAL A 395 -18.90 45.23 -35.73
CA VAL A 395 -18.53 45.94 -34.49
C VAL A 395 -17.22 45.37 -33.95
N ILE A 396 -16.16 46.16 -33.91
CA ILE A 396 -14.82 45.71 -33.49
C ILE A 396 -14.42 46.19 -32.09
N ALA A 397 -15.09 47.23 -31.58
CA ALA A 397 -14.97 47.65 -30.19
C ALA A 397 -16.25 48.37 -29.76
N LYS A 398 -16.66 48.18 -28.51
CA LYS A 398 -17.72 49.01 -27.89
C LYS A 398 -17.43 49.19 -26.41
N GLY A 399 -17.82 50.33 -25.87
CA GLY A 399 -17.61 50.63 -24.46
C GLY A 399 -18.54 51.71 -23.94
N ALA A 400 -18.75 51.68 -22.62
CA ALA A 400 -19.45 52.71 -21.88
C ALA A 400 -18.50 53.51 -20.98
N ASP A 401 -18.88 54.74 -20.65
CA ASP A 401 -18.22 55.65 -19.72
C ASP A 401 -16.70 55.76 -19.94
N ASN A 402 -15.87 55.32 -18.98
CA ASN A 402 -14.42 55.37 -19.08
C ASN A 402 -13.85 54.60 -20.27
N ILE A 403 -14.47 53.47 -20.65
CA ILE A 403 -14.04 52.72 -21.84
C ILE A 403 -14.41 53.50 -23.11
N ALA A 404 -15.57 54.15 -23.13
CA ALA A 404 -15.97 55.00 -24.25
C ALA A 404 -15.01 56.19 -24.45
N LEU A 405 -14.58 56.82 -23.35
CA LEU A 405 -13.57 57.89 -23.39
C LEU A 405 -12.25 57.40 -24.01
N ARG A 406 -11.76 56.25 -23.56
CA ARG A 406 -10.52 55.67 -24.10
C ARG A 406 -10.66 55.27 -25.57
N ILE A 407 -11.80 54.74 -26.00
CA ILE A 407 -12.05 54.42 -27.41
C ILE A 407 -12.01 55.71 -28.26
N LYS A 408 -12.60 56.81 -27.78
CA LYS A 408 -12.52 58.12 -28.45
C LYS A 408 -11.08 58.65 -28.53
N GLU A 409 -10.33 58.58 -27.43
CA GLU A 409 -8.91 58.96 -27.41
C GLU A 409 -8.10 58.14 -28.43
N LYS A 410 -8.29 56.82 -28.43
CA LYS A 410 -7.60 55.93 -29.37
C LYS A 410 -8.00 56.19 -30.82
N ALA A 411 -9.27 56.46 -31.08
CA ALA A 411 -9.76 56.83 -32.41
C ALA A 411 -9.12 58.13 -32.91
N LEU A 412 -8.98 59.14 -32.03
CA LEU A 412 -8.28 60.38 -32.35
C LEU A 412 -6.79 60.14 -32.66
N GLU A 413 -6.10 59.34 -31.84
CA GLU A 413 -4.69 58.96 -32.07
C GLU A 413 -4.50 58.27 -33.43
N CYS A 414 -5.39 57.35 -33.78
CA CYS A 414 -5.36 56.58 -35.03
C CYS A 414 -5.99 57.33 -36.21
N LYS A 415 -6.46 58.58 -36.02
CA LYS A 415 -7.16 59.40 -37.03
C LYS A 415 -8.43 58.77 -37.59
N VAL A 416 -9.08 57.91 -36.83
CA VAL A 416 -10.38 57.31 -37.18
C VAL A 416 -11.48 58.38 -37.01
N PRO A 417 -12.34 58.60 -38.02
CA PRO A 417 -13.45 59.53 -37.94
C PRO A 417 -14.43 59.20 -36.81
N ILE A 418 -14.79 60.22 -36.03
CA ILE A 418 -15.78 60.12 -34.95
C ILE A 418 -17.05 60.84 -35.37
N ILE A 419 -18.17 60.12 -35.39
CA ILE A 419 -19.49 60.65 -35.74
C ILE A 419 -20.41 60.55 -34.52
N GLU A 420 -21.12 61.64 -34.23
CA GLU A 420 -22.12 61.65 -33.18
C GLU A 420 -23.46 61.17 -33.72
N ASN A 421 -23.98 60.07 -33.17
CA ASN A 421 -25.34 59.59 -33.45
C ASN A 421 -25.86 58.84 -32.21
N LYS A 422 -26.53 59.57 -31.31
CA LYS A 422 -26.97 59.03 -30.00
C LYS A 422 -27.95 57.86 -30.12
N PRO A 423 -28.99 57.90 -30.99
CA PRO A 423 -29.91 56.77 -31.17
C PRO A 423 -29.19 55.52 -31.68
N LEU A 424 -28.35 55.65 -32.71
CA LEU A 424 -27.64 54.53 -33.31
C LEU A 424 -26.59 53.93 -32.35
N ALA A 425 -25.88 54.78 -31.62
CA ALA A 425 -24.89 54.32 -30.62
C ALA A 425 -25.53 53.50 -29.49
N ARG A 426 -26.69 53.93 -28.97
CA ARG A 426 -27.43 53.18 -27.95
C ARG A 426 -27.90 51.84 -28.50
N LEU A 427 -28.51 51.87 -29.68
CA LEU A 427 -29.05 50.69 -30.31
C LEU A 427 -27.97 49.62 -30.52
N ILE A 428 -26.84 49.97 -31.15
CA ILE A 428 -25.74 49.03 -31.40
C ILE A 428 -25.10 48.53 -30.09
N TYR A 429 -24.98 49.39 -29.07
CA TYR A 429 -24.41 48.99 -27.79
C TYR A 429 -25.21 47.89 -27.09
N ASP A 430 -26.54 47.98 -27.15
CA ASP A 430 -27.45 47.05 -26.48
C ASP A 430 -27.68 45.76 -27.30
N SER A 431 -27.67 45.85 -28.64
CA SER A 431 -28.10 44.73 -29.51
C SER A 431 -26.98 43.94 -30.20
N VAL A 432 -25.76 44.48 -30.33
CA VAL A 432 -24.69 43.85 -31.13
C VAL A 432 -23.45 43.59 -30.29
N GLU A 433 -22.99 42.34 -30.22
CA GLU A 433 -21.75 41.98 -29.53
C GLU A 433 -20.48 42.41 -30.29
N ILE A 434 -19.35 42.50 -29.59
CA ILE A 434 -18.05 42.74 -30.22
C ILE A 434 -17.71 41.54 -31.11
N ASP A 435 -17.10 41.80 -32.26
CA ASP A 435 -16.80 40.85 -33.31
C ASP A 435 -18.03 40.20 -33.98
N SER A 436 -19.19 40.84 -33.89
CA SER A 436 -20.40 40.46 -34.64
C SER A 436 -20.72 41.45 -35.76
N ASP A 437 -21.33 40.93 -36.83
CA ASP A 437 -21.84 41.75 -37.93
C ASP A 437 -23.08 42.52 -37.49
N ILE A 438 -23.26 43.71 -38.05
CA ILE A 438 -24.43 44.53 -37.77
C ILE A 438 -25.68 43.81 -38.34
N PRO A 439 -26.83 43.82 -37.67
CA PRO A 439 -28.03 43.19 -38.21
C PRO A 439 -28.72 44.08 -39.25
N GLN A 440 -29.53 43.45 -40.12
CA GLN A 440 -30.10 44.09 -41.32
C GLN A 440 -31.00 45.30 -41.02
N ASP A 441 -31.67 45.29 -39.87
CA ASP A 441 -32.53 46.38 -39.39
C ASP A 441 -31.75 47.69 -39.14
N MET A 442 -30.43 47.62 -38.93
CA MET A 442 -29.56 48.76 -38.66
C MET A 442 -28.72 49.18 -39.87
N TYR A 443 -28.80 48.45 -40.99
CA TYR A 443 -27.97 48.70 -42.18
C TYR A 443 -28.16 50.09 -42.76
N GLN A 444 -29.39 50.57 -42.86
CA GLN A 444 -29.65 51.89 -43.42
C GLN A 444 -28.96 52.99 -42.60
N ALA A 445 -29.15 52.97 -41.28
CA ALA A 445 -28.58 53.96 -40.37
C ALA A 445 -27.04 53.92 -40.33
N VAL A 446 -26.44 52.73 -40.45
CA VAL A 446 -24.98 52.58 -40.50
C VAL A 446 -24.41 52.99 -41.86
N ALA A 447 -25.11 52.66 -42.95
CA ALA A 447 -24.70 53.04 -44.31
C ALA A 447 -24.69 54.57 -44.49
N GLU A 448 -25.66 55.28 -43.91
CA GLU A 448 -25.67 56.76 -43.89
C GLU A 448 -24.43 57.34 -43.21
N VAL A 449 -24.03 56.76 -42.06
CA VAL A 449 -22.81 57.17 -41.34
C VAL A 449 -21.55 56.84 -42.14
N LEU A 450 -21.46 55.66 -42.73
CA LEU A 450 -20.31 55.28 -43.57
C LEU A 450 -20.20 56.15 -44.84
N ALA A 451 -21.33 56.44 -45.50
CA ALA A 451 -21.37 57.32 -46.67
C ALA A 451 -20.90 58.74 -46.33
N MET A 452 -21.27 59.26 -45.15
CA MET A 452 -20.77 60.53 -44.64
C MET A 452 -19.26 60.50 -44.46
N VAL A 453 -18.71 59.43 -43.87
CA VAL A 453 -17.27 59.26 -43.67
C VAL A 453 -16.51 59.21 -45.00
N PHE A 454 -16.96 58.39 -45.95
CA PHE A 454 -16.30 58.31 -47.27
C PHE A 454 -16.37 59.63 -48.05
N LYS A 455 -17.44 60.41 -47.88
CA LYS A 455 -17.53 61.77 -48.45
C LYS A 455 -16.52 62.72 -47.81
N LEU A 456 -16.33 62.65 -46.49
CA LEU A 456 -15.33 63.45 -45.77
C LEU A 456 -13.89 63.07 -46.18
N GLU A 457 -13.59 61.79 -46.37
CA GLU A 457 -12.29 61.32 -46.86
C GLU A 457 -12.02 61.72 -48.31
N LYS A 458 -13.03 61.61 -49.20
CA LYS A 458 -12.92 62.01 -50.61
C LYS A 458 -12.68 63.51 -50.77
N ASN A 459 -13.28 64.34 -49.92
CA ASN A 459 -13.04 65.78 -49.90
C ASN A 459 -11.66 66.13 -49.33
N LYS A 460 -11.15 65.37 -48.36
CA LYS A 460 -9.77 65.50 -47.83
C LYS A 460 -8.67 65.09 -48.82
N LYS A 461 -8.97 64.25 -49.82
CA LYS A 461 -8.01 63.85 -50.88
C LYS A 461 -7.99 64.79 -52.08
N LYS A 462 -8.97 65.69 -52.20
CA LYS A 462 -9.10 66.66 -53.30
C LYS A 462 -8.49 68.04 -52.98
N ASN A 463 -8.20 68.29 -51.71
CA ASN A 463 -7.42 69.42 -51.20
C ASN A 463 -6.11 68.90 -50.64
#